data_AF-A0A3M1K024-F1
#
_entry.id   AF-A0A3M1K024-F1
#
_cell.length_a   1.000
_cell.length_b   1.000
_cell.length_c   1.000
_cell.angle_alpha   90.00
_cell.angle_beta   90.00
_cell.angle_gamma   90.00
#
_symmetry.space_group_name_H-M   'P 1'
#
loop_
_entity.id
_entity.type
_entity.pdbx_description
1 polymer ?
#
loop_
_entity_poly.entity_id
_entity_poly.type
_entity_poly.pdbx_seq_one_letter_code
_entity_poly.pdbx_strand_id
1 'polypeptide(L)' 'MELHNQTDHIAILSLMLVGTLIKRLDEVGHLDDKTARRLHQLVEGVRIHAKHHGITDLNILFDNIENTLRIRSGGKD' A
#
# COMPACT_ATOMS: atom_id res chain seq x y z
N MET A 1 26.95 1.36 -10.07
CA MET A 1 25.73 1.53 -9.26
C MET A 1 24.57 1.25 -10.19
N GLU A 2 23.99 0.05 -10.09
CA GLU A 2 22.97 -0.45 -11.01
C GLU A 2 21.60 0.15 -10.68
N LEU A 3 20.88 0.56 -11.73
CA LEU A 3 19.55 1.17 -11.70
C LEU A 3 18.49 0.35 -10.96
N HIS A 4 18.69 -0.96 -10.78
CA HIS A 4 17.78 -1.85 -10.05
C HIS A 4 17.49 -1.33 -8.63
N ASN A 5 18.52 -0.86 -7.92
CA ASN A 5 18.38 -0.43 -6.53
C ASN A 5 17.51 0.82 -6.37
N GLN A 6 17.53 1.75 -7.34
CA GLN A 6 16.79 3.00 -7.23
C GLN A 6 15.29 2.81 -7.44
N THR A 7 14.88 1.96 -8.38
CA THR A 7 13.46 1.65 -8.62
C THR A 7 12.83 0.98 -7.40
N ASP A 8 13.56 0.06 -6.77
CA ASP A 8 13.13 -0.65 -5.56
C ASP A 8 12.96 0.32 -4.37
N HIS A 9 13.92 1.24 -4.18
CA HIS A 9 13.82 2.30 -3.18
C HIS A 9 12.62 3.22 -3.42
N ILE A 10 12.33 3.59 -4.67
CA ILE A 10 11.17 4.41 -5.02
C ILE A 10 9.86 3.67 -4.73
N ALA A 11 9.78 2.37 -5.01
CA ALA A 11 8.61 1.54 -4.71
C ALA A 11 8.37 1.47 -3.19
N ILE A 12 9.42 1.26 -2.40
CA ILE A 12 9.38 1.24 -0.93
C ILE A 12 8.93 2.60 -0.36
N LEU A 13 9.51 3.70 -0.84
CA LEU A 13 9.13 5.05 -0.42
C LEU A 13 7.68 5.36 -0.79
N SER A 14 7.25 4.95 -1.99
CA SER A 14 5.86 5.10 -2.43
C SER A 14 4.89 4.34 -1.52
N LEU A 15 5.25 3.15 -1.05
CA LEU A 15 4.43 2.38 -0.10
C LEU A 15 4.33 3.03 1.28
N MET A 16 5.45 3.50 1.82
CA MET A 16 5.44 4.23 3.10
C MET A 16 4.58 5.49 3.00
N LEU A 17 4.65 6.20 1.87
CA LEU A 17 3.85 7.39 1.62
C LEU A 17 2.36 7.07 1.50
N VAL A 18 2.01 5.98 0.81
CA VAL A 18 0.62 5.49 0.69
C VAL A 18 0.08 5.06 2.06
N GLY A 19 0.84 4.29 2.85
CA GLY A 19 0.44 3.91 4.21
C GLY A 19 0.19 5.13 5.11
N THR A 20 1.05 6.14 5.00
CA THR A 20 0.88 7.41 5.74
C THR A 20 -0.34 8.19 5.26
N LEU A 21 -0.56 8.26 3.95
CA LEU A 21 -1.71 8.94 3.35
C LEU A 21 -3.02 8.28 3.77
N ILE A 22 -3.09 6.95 3.78
CA ILE A 22 -4.25 6.19 4.27
C ILE A 22 -4.57 6.60 5.70
N LYS A 23 -3.58 6.56 6.60
CA LYS A 23 -3.76 6.93 8.00
C LYS A 23 -4.23 8.38 8.17
N ARG A 24 -3.68 9.31 7.39
CA ARG A 24 -4.09 10.73 7.45
C ARG A 24 -5.50 10.96 6.91
N LEU A 25 -5.86 10.34 5.80
CA LEU A 25 -7.21 10.44 5.23
C LEU A 25 -8.25 9.84 6.18
N ASP A 26 -7.88 8.78 6.89
CA ASP A 26 -8.70 8.15 7.91
C ASP A 26 -8.89 9.04 9.15
N GLU A 27 -7.81 9.63 9.67
CA GLU A 27 -7.84 10.56 10.82
C GLU A 27 -8.74 11.78 10.59
N VAL A 28 -8.87 12.25 9.34
CA VAL A 28 -9.72 13.39 8.98
C VAL A 28 -11.10 13.00 8.45
N GLY A 29 -11.44 11.70 8.44
CA GLY A 29 -12.73 11.20 7.96
C GLY A 29 -12.97 11.37 6.46
N HIS A 30 -11.91 11.55 5.66
CA HIS A 30 -11.98 11.73 4.21
C HIS A 30 -11.70 10.43 3.42
N LEU A 31 -11.56 9.30 4.10
CA LEU A 31 -11.38 7.99 3.46
C LEU A 31 -12.76 7.41 3.07
N ASP A 32 -13.28 7.80 1.90
CA ASP A 32 -14.47 7.18 1.33
C ASP A 32 -14.18 5.80 0.70
N ASP A 33 -15.21 4.99 0.48
CA ASP A 33 -15.08 3.63 -0.08
C ASP A 33 -14.43 3.60 -1.47
N LYS A 34 -14.61 4.66 -2.27
CA LYS A 34 -14.04 4.76 -3.61
C LYS A 34 -12.53 4.98 -3.53
N THR A 35 -12.10 5.80 -2.59
CA THR A 35 -10.71 6.12 -2.28
C THR A 35 -10.03 4.91 -1.67
N ALA A 36 -10.67 4.23 -0.70
CA ALA A 36 -10.18 2.98 -0.13
C ALA A 36 -9.94 1.90 -1.19
N ARG A 37 -10.87 1.71 -2.14
CA ARG A 37 -10.70 0.77 -3.27
C ARG A 37 -9.53 1.12 -4.18
N ARG A 38 -9.33 2.40 -4.49
CA ARG A 38 -8.18 2.86 -5.30
C ARG A 38 -6.86 2.63 -4.59
N LEU A 39 -6.84 2.82 -3.27
CA LEU A 39 -5.66 2.59 -2.44
C LEU A 39 -5.33 1.09 -2.38
N HIS A 40 -6.33 0.21 -2.24
CA HIS A 40 -6.15 -1.24 -2.38
C HIS A 40 -5.51 -1.62 -3.71
N GLN A 41 -6.03 -1.11 -4.83
CA GLN A 41 -5.49 -1.39 -6.17
C GLN A 41 -4.02 -0.94 -6.32
N LEU A 42 -3.67 0.20 -5.72
CA LEU A 42 -2.30 0.70 -5.72
C LEU A 42 -1.37 -0.20 -4.91
N VAL A 43 -1.77 -0.58 -3.69
CA VAL A 43 -0.99 -1.45 -2.81
C VAL A 43 -0.75 -2.80 -3.46
N GLU A 44 -1.78 -3.40 -4.07
CA GLU A 44 -1.66 -4.67 -4.77
C GLU A 44 -0.76 -4.57 -6.02
N GLY A 45 -0.87 -3.47 -6.79
CA GLY A 45 0.01 -3.22 -7.94
C GLY A 45 1.48 -3.15 -7.55
N VAL A 46 1.79 -2.51 -6.41
CA VAL A 46 3.16 -2.45 -5.89
C VAL A 46 3.59 -3.80 -5.30
N ARG A 47 2.70 -4.56 -4.67
CA ARG A 47 2.99 -5.93 -4.19
C ARG A 47 3.40 -6.85 -5.35
N ILE A 48 2.67 -6.80 -6.47
CA ILE A 48 3.01 -7.57 -7.68
C ILE A 48 4.38 -7.15 -8.22
N HIS A 49 4.66 -5.84 -8.28
CA HIS A 49 5.96 -5.34 -8.72
C HIS A 49 7.10 -5.81 -7.81
N ALA A 50 6.95 -5.69 -6.49
CA ALA A 50 7.93 -6.16 -5.51
C ALA A 50 8.18 -7.67 -5.61
N LYS A 51 7.12 -8.47 -5.79
CA LYS A 51 7.22 -9.92 -5.99
C LYS A 51 8.02 -10.28 -7.25
N HIS A 52 7.81 -9.57 -8.36
CA HIS A 52 8.57 -9.81 -9.60
C HIS A 52 10.05 -9.46 -9.47
N HIS A 53 10.41 -8.56 -8.56
CA HIS A 53 11.81 -8.16 -8.30
C HIS A 53 12.43 -8.90 -7.09
N GLY A 54 11.75 -9.90 -6.53
CA GLY A 54 12.26 -10.69 -5.40
C GLY A 54 12.32 -9.95 -4.07
N ILE A 55 11.61 -8.82 -3.94
CA ILE A 55 11.60 -7.98 -2.74
C ILE A 55 10.56 -8.51 -1.74
N THR A 56 10.88 -9.62 -1.08
CA THR A 56 9.96 -10.32 -0.17
C THR A 56 9.85 -9.68 1.21
N ASP A 57 10.81 -8.84 1.60
CA ASP A 57 10.89 -8.22 2.93
C ASP A 57 9.71 -7.26 3.22
N LEU A 58 9.00 -6.84 2.16
CA LEU A 58 7.87 -5.91 2.26
C LEU A 58 6.52 -6.59 2.46
N ASN A 59 6.45 -7.92 2.44
CA ASN A 59 5.19 -8.67 2.57
C ASN A 59 4.38 -8.27 3.81
N ILE A 60 5.05 -8.14 4.97
CA ILE A 60 4.41 -7.72 6.22
C ILE A 60 3.82 -6.30 6.11
N LEU A 61 4.52 -5.40 5.41
CA LEU A 61 4.04 -4.04 5.19
C LEU A 61 2.77 -4.03 4.31
N PHE A 62 2.78 -4.80 3.23
CA PHE A 62 1.60 -4.96 2.37
C PHE A 62 0.41 -5.52 3.16
N ASP A 63 0.63 -6.56 3.97
CA ASP A 63 -0.43 -7.18 4.78
C ASP A 63 -1.03 -6.21 5.79
N ASN A 64 -0.20 -5.39 6.44
CA ASN A 64 -0.65 -4.37 7.39
C ASN A 64 -1.49 -3.28 6.71
N ILE A 65 -1.08 -2.83 5.52
CA ILE A 65 -1.82 -1.83 4.75
C ILE A 65 -3.16 -2.39 4.27
N GLU A 66 -3.16 -3.60 3.71
CA GLU A 66 -4.37 -4.30 3.26
C GLU A 66 -5.38 -4.51 4.39
N ASN A 67 -4.92 -4.98 5.56
CA ASN A 67 -5.78 -5.15 6.72
C ASN A 67 -6.42 -3.84 7.18
N THR A 68 -5.65 -2.74 7.18
CA THR A 68 -6.15 -1.41 7.54
C THR A 68 -7.24 -0.95 6.58
N LEU A 69 -7.03 -1.14 5.28
CA LEU A 69 -7.99 -0.77 4.25
C LEU A 69 -9.25 -1.66 4.29
N ARG A 70 -9.12 -2.97 4.57
CA ARG A 70 -10.26 -3.90 4.68
C ARG A 70 -11.18 -3.59 5.85
N ILE A 71 -10.62 -3.27 7.02
CA ILE A 71 -11.39 -2.85 8.20
C ILE A 71 -12.28 -1.64 7.88
N ARG A 72 -11.82 -0.76 6.99
CA ARG A 72 -12.51 0.48 6.60
C ARG A 72 -13.51 0.32 5.46
N SER A 73 -13.26 -0.60 4.52
CA SER A 73 -14.11 -0.80 3.34
C SER A 73 -15.29 -1.76 3.56
N GLY A 74 -15.40 -2.38 4.74
CA GLY A 74 -16.59 -3.10 5.17
C GLY A 74 -16.30 -4.31 6.05
N GLY A 75 -16.46 -4.13 7.37
CA GLY A 75 -17.19 -5.12 8.14
C GLY A 75 -18.66 -5.04 7.74
N LYS A 76 -19.05 -5.82 6.74
CA LYS A 76 -20.43 -6.20 6.47
C LYS A 76 -20.40 -7.62 5.94
N ASP A 77 -20.80 -8.52 6.84
CA ASP A 77 -21.26 -9.91 6.68
C ASP A 77 -20.80 -10.71 5.45
#